data_AF-A0A0M8X4Y6-F1
#
_entry.id   AF-A0A0M8X4Y6-F1
#
_cell.length_a   1.000
_cell.length_b   1.000
_cell.length_c   1.000
_cell.angle_alpha   90.00
_cell.angle_beta   90.00
_cell.angle_gamma   90.00
#
_symmetry.space_group_name_H-M   'P 1'
#
loop_
_entity.id
_entity.type
_entity.pdbx_description
1 polymer ?
#
loop_
_entity_poly.entity_id
_entity_poly.type
_entity_poly.pdbx_seq_one_letter_code
_entity_poly.pdbx_strand_id
1 'polypeptide(L)' 'MVLTDTPRPDCPDCAGTGGIESFYGDYDTGEYAGSDWDVCGCWTAQSWTLLPLPRWMRHTPPGGYSTAPPF' A
#
# COMPACT_ATOMS: atom_id res chain seq x y z
N MET A 1 0.80 -15.78 -4.23
CA MET A 1 0.14 -14.55 -3.75
C MET A 1 1.04 -14.01 -2.66
N VAL A 2 1.63 -12.84 -2.87
CA VAL A 2 2.46 -12.16 -1.86
C VAL A 2 1.58 -11.05 -1.30
N LEU A 3 1.31 -11.10 0.00
CA LEU A 3 0.74 -9.95 0.69
C LEU A 3 1.92 -9.06 1.04
N THR A 4 2.05 -7.92 0.37
CA THR A 4 2.99 -6.90 0.78
C THR A 4 2.47 -6.30 2.08
N ASP A 5 3.29 -6.29 3.12
CA ASP A 5 2.89 -5.75 4.42
C ASP A 5 2.50 -4.27 4.26
N THR A 6 1.37 -3.89 4.88
CA THR A 6 0.92 -2.50 4.91
C THR A 6 1.93 -1.70 5.75
N PRO A 7 2.34 -0.49 5.35
CA PRO A 7 3.24 0.31 6.17
C PRO A 7 2.73 0.43 7.61
N ARG A 8 3.65 0.35 8.58
CA ARG A 8 3.32 0.31 10.01
C ARG A 8 2.46 1.55 10.35
N PRO A 9 1.20 1.37 10.78
CA PRO A 9 0.24 2.47 10.87
C PRO A 9 0.67 3.55 11.88
N ASP A 10 1.35 3.13 12.96
CA ASP A 10 1.81 4.03 14.01
C ASP A 10 3.28 4.44 13.85
N CYS A 11 3.82 4.43 12.63
CA CYS A 11 5.19 4.89 12.42
C CYS A 11 5.30 6.41 12.69
N PRO A 12 6.16 6.85 13.62
CA PRO A 12 6.30 8.28 13.91
C PRO A 12 6.89 9.08 12.75
N ASP A 13 7.68 8.44 11.87
CA ASP A 13 8.40 9.13 10.79
C ASP A 13 7.52 9.44 9.57
N CYS A 14 6.51 8.59 9.29
CA CYS A 14 5.66 8.72 8.10
C CYS A 14 4.16 8.55 8.36
N ALA A 15 3.75 8.50 9.63
CA ALA A 15 2.35 8.41 10.09
C ALA A 15 1.52 7.31 9.40
N GLY A 16 2.16 6.18 9.07
CA GLY A 16 1.50 5.06 8.40
C GLY A 16 1.33 5.19 6.88
N THR A 17 1.81 6.27 6.27
CA THR A 17 1.75 6.47 4.80
C THR A 17 2.73 5.55 4.05
N GLY A 18 3.82 5.14 4.71
CA GLY A 18 4.85 4.27 4.14
C GLY A 18 6.01 4.99 3.47
N GLY A 19 5.93 6.29 3.32
CA GLY A 19 7.02 7.10 2.78
C GLY A 19 6.71 8.57 2.86
N ILE A 20 7.67 9.37 2.42
CA ILE A 20 7.57 10.82 2.38
C ILE A 20 7.80 11.24 0.93
N GLU A 21 6.86 12.00 0.38
CA GLU A 21 6.99 12.61 -0.94
C GLU A 21 7.70 13.95 -0.81
N SER A 22 8.78 14.13 -1.56
CA SER A 22 9.56 15.36 -1.62
C SER A 22 9.40 15.98 -3.00
N PHE A 23 8.77 17.15 -3.08
CA PHE A 23 8.63 17.91 -4.32
C PHE A 23 9.88 18.77 -4.56
N TYR A 24 10.34 18.85 -5.80
CA TYR A 24 11.46 19.70 -6.18
C TYR A 24 11.15 20.54 -7.42
N GLY A 25 11.81 21.70 -7.47
CA GLY A 25 11.72 22.64 -8.57
C GLY A 25 12.90 22.49 -9.54
N ASP A 26 12.69 22.96 -10.76
CA ASP A 26 13.74 23.14 -11.74
C ASP A 26 14.77 24.16 -11.23
N TYR A 27 16.05 23.84 -11.39
CA TYR A 27 17.13 24.66 -10.84
C TYR A 27 17.20 26.05 -11.49
N ASP A 28 16.83 26.17 -12.77
CA ASP A 28 16.97 27.39 -13.56
C ASP A 28 15.72 28.27 -13.51
N THR A 29 14.52 27.68 -13.53
CA THR A 29 13.25 28.42 -13.55
C THR A 29 12.56 28.52 -12.19
N GLY A 30 12.90 27.62 -11.25
CA GLY A 30 12.20 27.48 -9.98
C GLY A 30 10.78 26.92 -10.12
N GLU A 31 10.36 26.52 -11.33
CA GLU A 31 9.06 25.90 -11.57
C GLU A 31 9.05 24.46 -11.06
N TYR A 32 7.86 23.89 -10.85
CA TYR A 32 7.73 22.49 -10.43
C TYR A 32 8.38 21.54 -11.44
N ALA A 33 9.36 20.74 -10.99
CA ALA A 33 10.05 19.77 -11.83
C ALA A 33 9.64 18.32 -11.55
N GLY A 34 9.26 18.00 -10.31
CA GLY A 34 8.83 16.65 -9.98
C GLY A 34 8.70 16.39 -8.48
N SER A 35 8.49 15.11 -8.17
CA SER A 35 8.57 14.58 -6.82
C SER A 35 9.37 13.29 -6.78
N ASP A 36 10.06 13.08 -5.66
CA ASP A 36 10.68 11.82 -5.29
C ASP A 36 9.98 11.22 -4.09
N TRP A 37 9.99 9.89 -4.02
CA TRP A 37 9.37 9.14 -2.94
C TRP A 37 10.42 8.39 -2.12
N ASP A 38 10.59 8.81 -0.87
CA ASP A 38 11.47 8.14 0.07
C ASP A 38 10.70 7.15 0.93
N VAL A 39 11.09 5.87 0.87
CA VAL A 39 10.46 4.81 1.65
C VAL A 39 10.81 4.99 3.12
N CYS A 40 9.78 4.95 3.96
CA CYS A 40 9.90 5.12 5.39
C CYS A 40 10.64 3.92 6.03
N GLY A 41 11.60 4.17 6.91
CA GLY A 41 12.38 3.10 7.55
C GLY A 41 11.55 2.12 8.40
N CYS A 42 10.35 2.52 8.82
CA CYS A 42 9.37 1.65 9.46
C CYS A 42 8.76 0.60 8.51
N TRP A 43 8.85 0.82 7.19
CA TRP A 43 8.46 -0.15 6.19
C TRP A 43 9.57 -1.19 6.07
N THR A 44 9.33 -2.37 6.63
CA THR A 44 10.13 -3.54 6.25
C THR A 44 9.44 -4.23 5.10
N ALA A 45 10.10 -4.38 3.95
CA ALA A 45 9.58 -5.08 2.78
C ALA A 45 9.55 -6.61 3.01
N GLN A 46 9.05 -7.04 4.18
CA GLN A 46 8.94 -8.43 4.54
C GLN A 46 7.80 -9.05 3.74
N SER A 47 8.17 -9.90 2.78
CA SER A 47 7.23 -10.72 2.04
C SER A 47 7.01 -12.03 2.81
N TRP A 48 5.81 -12.20 3.36
CA TRP A 48 5.43 -13.46 3.98
C TRP A 48 4.86 -14.39 2.90
N THR A 49 5.44 -15.58 2.77
CA THR A 49 4.85 -16.63 1.94
C THR A 49 3.58 -17.10 2.65
N LEU A 50 2.42 -16.69 2.15
CA LEU A 50 1.15 -17.17 2.68
C LEU A 50 1.00 -18.66 2.39
N LEU A 51 0.59 -19.43 3.41
CA LEU A 51 0.13 -20.79 3.19
C LEU A 51 -1.03 -20.77 2.18
N PRO A 52 -1.12 -21.77 1.27
CA PRO A 52 -2.22 -21.85 0.34
C PRO A 52 -3.55 -21.93 1.09
N LEU A 53 -4.46 -21.01 0.78
CA LEU A 53 -5.81 -21.01 1.34
C LEU A 53 -6.49 -22.34 1.04
N PRO A 54 -7.01 -23.05 2.06
CA PRO A 54 -7.65 -24.34 1.84
C PRO A 54 -8.90 -24.16 0.97
N ARG A 55 -9.13 -25.09 0.03
CA ARG A 55 -10.10 -24.94 -1.08
C ARG A 55 -11.54 -24.67 -0.64
N TRP A 56 -11.94 -25.15 0.53
CA TRP A 56 -13.25 -24.88 1.14
C TRP A 56 -13.44 -23.43 1.57
N MET A 57 -12.42 -22.61 1.76
CA MET A 57 -12.61 -21.18 2.06
C MET A 57 -13.05 -20.38 0.83
N ARG A 58 -13.03 -20.99 -0.38
CA ARG A 58 -13.61 -20.43 -1.60
C ARG A 58 -15.11 -20.69 -1.70
N HIS A 59 -15.83 -20.72 -0.59
CA HIS A 59 -17.28 -20.69 -0.62
C HIS A 59 -17.72 -19.26 -0.96
N THR A 60 -17.96 -18.97 -2.23
CA THR A 60 -18.96 -17.95 -2.58
C THR A 60 -20.25 -18.35 -1.86
N PRO A 61 -20.83 -17.48 -1.01
CA PRO A 61 -22.08 -17.79 -0.35
C PRO A 61 -23.14 -18.19 -1.39
N PRO A 62 -24.04 -19.15 -1.09
CA PRO A 62 -25.17 -19.45 -1.97
C PRO A 62 -25.94 -18.16 -2.24
N GLY A 63 -25.96 -17.70 -3.50
CA GLY A 63 -26.49 -16.39 -3.89
C GLY A 63 -25.43 -15.37 -4.36
N GLY A 64 -24.14 -15.70 -4.27
CA GLY A 64 -23.05 -14.85 -4.74
C GLY A 64 -22.85 -13.59 -3.89
N TYR A 65 -21.91 -12.73 -4.29
CA TYR A 65 -21.84 -11.37 -3.77
C TYR A 65 -22.89 -10.52 -4.50
N SER A 66 -23.52 -9.59 -3.77
CA SER A 66 -24.43 -8.62 -4.38
C SER A 66 -23.69 -7.86 -5.49
N THR A 67 -24.28 -7.81 -6.68
CA THR A 67 -23.83 -6.92 -7.76
C THR A 67 -24.37 -5.51 -7.60
N ALA A 68 -25.25 -5.27 -6.63
CA ALA A 68 -25.69 -3.93 -6.30
C ALA A 68 -24.52 -3.17 -5.67
N PRO A 69 -24.20 -1.95 -6.14
CA PRO A 69 -23.18 -1.12 -5.53
C PRO A 69 -23.53 -0.88 -4.05
N PRO A 70 -22.55 -0.88 -3.14
CA PRO A 70 -22.79 -0.29 -1.84
C PRO A 70 -23.01 1.21 -2.09
N PHE A 71 -24.20 1.71 -1.71
CA PHE A 71 -24.75 3.06 -1.92
C PHE A 71 -25.05 3.49 -3.37
#